data_AF-A0AAV6CN95-F1
#
_entry.id   AF-A0AAV6CN95-F1
#
_cell.length_a   1.000
_cell.length_b   1.000
_cell.length_c   1.000
_cell.angle_alpha   90.00
_cell.angle_beta   90.00
_cell.angle_gamma   90.00
#
_symmetry.space_group_name_H-M   'P 1'
#
loop_
_entity.id
_entity.type
_entity.pdbx_description
1 polymer ?
#
loop_
_entity_poly.entity_id
_entity_poly.type
_entity_poly.pdbx_seq_one_letter_code
_entity_poly.pdbx_strand_id
1 'polypeptide(L)'
;MTDETGHLETGRRVAAMIYGAMMGSVLLYAVAVEVVNLSQAPFSGFAGTPLDPMVRYALWGVALVQVMLILVVRRSLLAKSPGPAPGASIAKLITVAIVTAALAEIPAVLGLVLFMVSGLRADFYALLTLSLLLLATWFPRLESWREWAAEPPARG
;
A
#
# COMPACT_ATOMS: atom_id res chain seq x y z
N MET A 1 28.13 -19.31 -6.82
CA MET A 1 28.09 -17.96 -6.21
C MET A 1 27.52 -16.90 -7.15
N THR A 2 27.68 -17.01 -8.48
CA THR A 2 27.05 -16.11 -9.48
C THR A 2 25.56 -16.39 -9.75
N ASP A 3 25.08 -17.60 -9.46
CA ASP A 3 23.70 -18.03 -9.77
C ASP A 3 22.67 -17.48 -8.74
N GLU A 4 23.03 -17.43 -7.45
CA GLU A 4 22.17 -16.88 -6.39
C GLU A 4 21.92 -15.37 -6.54
N THR A 5 22.94 -14.61 -6.94
CA THR A 5 22.82 -13.15 -7.13
C THR A 5 21.89 -12.81 -8.29
N GLY A 6 21.93 -13.59 -9.39
CA GLY A 6 21.06 -13.38 -10.55
C GLY A 6 19.58 -13.68 -10.27
N HIS A 7 19.30 -14.68 -9.44
CA HIS A 7 17.93 -15.03 -9.06
C HIS A 7 17.30 -13.96 -8.15
N LEU A 8 18.09 -13.38 -7.23
CA LEU A 8 17.67 -12.28 -6.34
C LEU A 8 17.37 -10.98 -7.11
N GLU A 9 18.21 -10.63 -8.08
CA GLU A 9 17.97 -9.44 -8.91
C GLU A 9 16.71 -9.55 -9.77
N THR A 10 16.43 -10.75 -10.28
CA THR A 10 15.26 -11.04 -11.11
C THR A 10 13.97 -10.95 -10.27
N GLY A 11 13.93 -11.60 -9.10
CA GLY A 11 12.79 -11.52 -8.19
C GLY A 11 12.48 -10.09 -7.74
N ARG A 12 13.52 -9.29 -7.48
CA ARG A 12 13.35 -7.87 -7.16
C ARG A 12 12.80 -7.07 -8.33
N ARG A 13 13.30 -7.26 -9.56
CA ARG A 13 12.79 -6.53 -10.73
C ARG A 13 11.29 -6.77 -10.91
N VAL A 14 10.83 -8.00 -10.72
CA VAL A 14 9.41 -8.34 -10.74
C VAL A 14 8.66 -7.62 -9.62
N ALA A 15 9.14 -7.69 -8.37
CA ALA A 15 8.50 -7.00 -7.25
C ALA A 15 8.44 -5.48 -7.45
N ALA A 16 9.51 -4.86 -7.94
CA ALA A 16 9.58 -3.43 -8.20
C ALA A 16 8.67 -3.00 -9.36
N MET A 17 8.54 -3.82 -10.41
CA MET A 17 7.57 -3.56 -11.49
C MET A 17 6.14 -3.63 -10.98
N ILE A 18 5.79 -4.63 -10.16
CA ILE A 18 4.47 -4.75 -9.55
C ILE A 18 4.20 -3.55 -8.65
N TYR A 19 5.16 -3.19 -7.79
CA TYR A 19 5.04 -2.06 -6.87
C TYR A 19 4.89 -0.73 -7.61
N GLY A 20 5.63 -0.55 -8.71
CA GLY A 20 5.51 0.63 -9.59
C GLY A 20 4.15 0.69 -10.27
N ALA A 21 3.62 -0.45 -10.74
CA ALA A 21 2.29 -0.53 -11.32
C ALA A 21 1.19 -0.16 -10.30
N MET A 22 1.32 -0.65 -9.06
CA MET A 22 0.41 -0.34 -7.95
C MET A 22 0.48 1.14 -7.53
N MET A 23 1.67 1.73 -7.51
CA MET A 23 1.80 3.17 -7.27
C MET A 23 1.17 3.98 -8.42
N GLY A 24 1.30 3.50 -9.66
CA GLY A 24 0.61 4.05 -10.82
C GLY A 24 -0.92 3.96 -10.72
N SER A 25 -1.49 2.83 -10.27
CA SER A 25 -2.94 2.69 -10.09
C SER A 25 -3.48 3.65 -9.03
N VAL A 26 -2.76 3.87 -7.94
CA VAL A 26 -3.14 4.86 -6.91
C VAL A 26 -3.21 6.28 -7.51
N LEU A 27 -2.26 6.65 -8.39
CA LEU A 27 -2.29 7.94 -9.07
C LEU A 27 -3.48 8.09 -10.04
N LEU A 28 -3.95 6.99 -10.64
CA LEU A 28 -5.16 7.01 -11.49
C LEU A 28 -6.41 7.43 -10.71
N TYR A 29 -6.48 7.17 -9.39
CA TYR A 29 -7.59 7.68 -8.57
C TYR A 29 -7.61 9.20 -8.52
N ALA A 30 -6.45 9.86 -8.49
CA ALA A 30 -6.38 11.33 -8.53
C ALA A 30 -6.90 11.87 -9.88
N VAL A 31 -6.52 11.21 -10.98
CA VAL A 31 -7.04 11.55 -12.32
C VAL A 31 -8.57 11.40 -12.36
N ALA A 32 -9.11 10.31 -11.82
CA ALA A 32 -10.55 10.10 -11.77
C ALA A 32 -11.28 11.20 -10.98
N VAL A 33 -10.75 11.58 -9.81
CA VAL A 33 -11.30 12.67 -8.98
C VAL A 33 -11.27 13.99 -9.72
N GLU A 34 -10.17 14.33 -10.40
CA GLU A 34 -10.06 15.57 -11.16
C GLU A 34 -10.99 15.59 -12.38
N VAL A 35 -11.15 14.47 -13.09
CA VAL A 35 -12.10 14.37 -14.22
C VAL A 35 -13.54 14.56 -13.75
N VAL A 36 -13.96 13.87 -12.68
CA VAL A 36 -15.29 14.05 -12.08
C VAL A 36 -15.48 15.49 -11.67
N ASN A 37 -14.47 16.07 -11.05
CA ASN A 37 -14.57 17.41 -10.57
C ASN A 37 -14.67 18.46 -11.69
N LEU A 38 -13.87 18.34 -12.74
CA LEU A 38 -13.92 19.26 -13.89
C LEU A 38 -15.24 19.15 -14.66
N SER A 39 -15.82 17.94 -14.72
CA SER A 39 -17.07 17.70 -15.44
C SER A 39 -18.33 18.06 -14.66
N GLN A 40 -18.29 18.06 -13.33
CA GLN A 40 -19.45 18.24 -12.46
C GLN A 40 -19.25 19.37 -11.43
N ALA A 41 -18.40 20.36 -11.70
CA ALA A 41 -18.10 21.42 -10.73
C ALA A 41 -19.33 22.31 -10.41
N PRO A 42 -19.67 22.54 -9.12
CA PRO A 42 -19.11 21.93 -7.91
C PRO A 42 -19.70 20.53 -7.62
N PHE A 43 -18.85 19.51 -7.53
CA PHE A 43 -19.28 18.16 -7.20
C PHE A 43 -19.57 18.05 -5.69
N SER A 44 -20.84 17.93 -5.33
CA SER A 44 -21.30 17.80 -3.93
C SER A 44 -21.34 16.35 -3.41
N GLY A 45 -20.84 15.40 -4.20
CA GLY A 45 -21.00 13.97 -3.92
C GLY A 45 -22.33 13.41 -4.42
N PHE A 46 -22.37 12.10 -4.63
CA PHE A 46 -23.56 11.36 -5.08
C PHE A 46 -24.67 11.28 -4.03
N ALA A 47 -24.37 11.55 -2.75
CA ALA A 47 -25.38 11.59 -1.69
C ALA A 47 -26.34 12.79 -1.81
N GLY A 48 -26.00 13.81 -2.62
CA GLY A 48 -26.82 14.98 -2.87
C GLY A 48 -27.04 15.89 -1.64
N THR A 49 -26.47 15.54 -0.49
CA THR A 49 -26.58 16.24 0.79
C THR A 49 -25.22 16.24 1.49
N PRO A 50 -24.91 17.27 2.32
CA PRO A 50 -23.69 17.30 3.10
C PRO A 50 -23.61 16.04 3.98
N LEU A 51 -22.45 15.38 3.98
CA LEU A 51 -22.25 14.20 4.82
C LEU A 51 -22.39 14.56 6.29
N ASP A 52 -23.15 13.77 7.04
CA ASP A 52 -23.20 13.88 8.50
C ASP A 52 -21.76 13.75 9.07
N PRO A 53 -21.31 14.69 9.92
CA PRO A 53 -20.01 14.63 10.58
C PRO A 53 -19.72 13.26 11.23
N MET A 54 -20.72 12.59 11.79
CA MET A 54 -20.57 11.26 12.40
C MET A 54 -20.08 10.22 11.38
N VAL A 55 -20.65 10.24 10.18
CA VAL A 55 -20.28 9.31 9.09
C VAL A 55 -18.86 9.62 8.60
N ARG A 56 -18.52 10.91 8.48
CA ARG A 56 -17.16 11.33 8.11
C ARG A 56 -16.14 10.84 9.13
N TYR A 57 -16.40 11.00 10.44
CA TYR A 57 -15.51 10.53 11.49
C TYR A 57 -15.41 9.00 11.55
N ALA A 58 -16.51 8.28 11.30
CA ALA A 58 -16.50 6.83 11.21
C ALA A 58 -15.59 6.34 10.09
N LEU A 59 -15.65 6.96 8.90
CA LEU A 59 -14.78 6.64 7.77
C LEU A 59 -13.31 6.95 8.05
N TRP A 60 -13.02 8.07 8.74
CA TRP A 60 -11.67 8.35 9.25
C TRP A 60 -11.20 7.32 10.29
N GLY A 61 -12.10 6.85 11.16
CA GLY A 61 -11.83 5.76 12.09
C GLY A 61 -11.47 4.47 11.37
N VAL A 62 -12.21 4.11 10.31
CA VAL A 62 -11.90 2.96 9.45
C VAL A 62 -10.54 3.12 8.79
N ALA A 63 -10.20 4.30 8.27
CA ALA A 63 -8.88 4.56 7.70
C ALA A 63 -7.76 4.39 8.73
N LEU A 64 -7.96 4.87 9.97
CA LEU A 64 -6.98 4.71 11.06
C LEU A 64 -6.79 3.23 11.45
N VAL A 65 -7.90 2.50 11.64
CA VAL A 65 -7.90 1.06 11.93
C VAL A 65 -7.20 0.30 10.81
N GLN A 66 -7.44 0.69 9.56
CA GLN A 66 -6.77 0.10 8.41
C GLN A 66 -5.26 0.27 8.51
N VAL A 67 -4.75 1.47 8.76
CA VAL A 67 -3.30 1.72 8.91
C VAL A 67 -2.70 0.85 10.02
N MET A 68 -3.38 0.72 11.16
CA MET A 68 -2.94 -0.16 12.25
C MET A 68 -2.90 -1.63 11.81
N LEU A 69 -3.90 -2.09 11.05
CA LEU A 69 -3.94 -3.44 10.51
C LEU A 69 -2.74 -3.71 9.59
N ILE A 70 -2.35 -2.75 8.75
CA ILE A 70 -1.17 -2.91 7.87
C ILE A 70 0.10 -3.14 8.69
N LEU A 71 0.28 -2.37 9.77
CA LEU A 71 1.44 -2.49 10.66
C LEU A 71 1.47 -3.86 11.35
N VAL A 72 0.31 -4.36 11.81
CA VAL A 72 0.18 -5.68 12.46
C VAL A 72 0.43 -6.81 11.46
N VAL A 73 -0.19 -6.77 10.28
CA VAL A 73 -0.02 -7.79 9.24
C VAL A 73 1.44 -7.84 8.80
N ARG A 74 2.07 -6.70 8.56
CA ARG A 74 3.51 -6.65 8.23
C ARG A 74 4.33 -7.25 9.36
N ARG A 75 4.13 -6.82 10.60
CA ARG A 75 4.88 -7.38 11.75
C ARG A 75 4.69 -8.89 11.86
N SER A 76 3.49 -9.41 11.64
CA SER A 76 3.19 -10.84 11.67
C SER A 76 3.86 -11.61 10.53
N LEU A 77 3.81 -11.08 9.30
CA LEU A 77 4.42 -11.71 8.12
C LEU A 77 5.95 -11.74 8.23
N LEU A 78 6.53 -10.74 8.89
CA LEU A 78 7.96 -10.65 9.16
C LEU A 78 8.40 -11.46 10.40
N ALA A 79 7.53 -11.62 11.41
CA ALA A 79 7.90 -12.19 12.71
C ALA A 79 7.91 -13.72 12.81
N LYS A 80 7.53 -14.50 11.78
CA LYS A 80 7.55 -15.97 11.88
C LYS A 80 7.86 -16.69 10.56
N SER A 81 8.91 -17.49 10.60
CA SER A 81 8.97 -18.81 9.97
C SER A 81 9.71 -19.75 10.93
N PRO A 82 9.02 -20.67 11.61
CA PRO A 82 9.67 -21.77 12.32
C PRO A 82 9.98 -22.89 11.32
N GLY A 83 11.25 -23.15 11.03
CA GLY A 83 11.70 -24.37 10.36
C GLY A 83 12.35 -24.18 8.97
N PRO A 84 13.26 -25.09 8.56
CA PRO A 84 14.48 -24.73 7.84
C PRO A 84 14.37 -24.95 6.33
N ALA A 85 14.67 -23.89 5.56
CA ALA A 85 15.24 -24.00 4.23
C ALA A 85 16.27 -22.87 4.06
N PRO A 86 17.48 -23.14 3.54
CA PRO A 86 18.46 -22.10 3.28
C PRO A 86 17.88 -21.09 2.29
N GLY A 87 17.83 -19.83 2.69
CA GLY A 87 17.20 -18.74 1.93
C GLY A 87 15.75 -18.56 2.31
N ALA A 88 15.40 -17.42 2.92
CA ALA A 88 14.04 -16.93 2.87
C ALA A 88 13.63 -16.92 1.38
N SER A 89 12.76 -17.85 0.97
CA SER A 89 12.51 -18.05 -0.45
C SER A 89 12.11 -16.71 -1.05
N ILE A 90 12.74 -16.35 -2.17
CA ILE A 90 12.48 -15.09 -2.86
C ILE A 90 10.98 -14.87 -3.08
N ALA A 91 10.23 -15.97 -3.26
CA ALA A 91 8.78 -15.99 -3.27
C ALA A 91 8.14 -15.38 -2.02
N LYS A 92 8.60 -15.71 -0.80
CA LYS A 92 8.09 -15.11 0.45
C LYS A 92 8.34 -13.60 0.50
N LEU A 93 9.51 -13.13 0.08
CA LEU A 93 9.83 -11.69 0.02
C LEU A 93 8.95 -10.96 -1.00
N ILE A 94 8.72 -11.58 -2.17
CA ILE A 94 7.78 -11.07 -3.17
C ILE A 94 6.36 -11.02 -2.60
N THR A 95 5.88 -12.08 -1.94
CA THR A 95 4.54 -12.12 -1.33
C THR A 95 4.38 -11.02 -0.29
N VAL A 96 5.36 -10.84 0.60
CA VAL A 96 5.31 -9.76 1.61
C VAL A 96 5.24 -8.40 0.93
N ALA A 97 6.10 -8.14 -0.06
CA ALA A 97 6.11 -6.86 -0.77
C ALA A 97 4.76 -6.56 -1.44
N ILE A 98 4.18 -7.53 -2.15
CA ILE A 98 2.89 -7.39 -2.83
C ILE A 98 1.75 -7.18 -1.82
N VAL A 99 1.71 -7.98 -0.74
CA VAL A 99 0.67 -7.85 0.28
C VAL A 99 0.75 -6.48 0.97
N THR A 100 1.95 -6.00 1.30
CA THR A 100 2.11 -4.67 1.90
C THR A 100 1.76 -3.54 0.93
N ALA A 101 2.06 -3.70 -0.37
CA ALA A 101 1.67 -2.74 -1.40
C ALA A 101 0.15 -2.66 -1.53
N ALA A 102 -0.52 -3.81 -1.61
CA ALA A 102 -1.98 -3.89 -1.75
C ALA A 102 -2.68 -3.27 -0.55
N LEU A 103 -2.17 -3.55 0.65
CA LEU A 103 -2.66 -2.94 1.88
C LEU A 103 -2.46 -1.43 1.88
N ALA A 104 -1.35 -0.93 1.34
CA ALA A 104 -1.05 0.49 1.24
C ALA A 104 -1.98 1.24 0.26
N GLU A 105 -2.65 0.57 -0.67
CA GLU A 105 -3.65 1.20 -1.57
C GLU A 105 -4.99 1.49 -0.87
N ILE A 106 -5.33 0.76 0.20
CA ILE A 106 -6.65 0.84 0.84
C ILE A 106 -7.00 2.25 1.33
N PRO A 107 -6.09 3.03 1.95
CA PRO A 107 -6.38 4.43 2.29
C PRO A 107 -6.81 5.27 1.07
N ALA A 108 -6.16 5.12 -0.09
CA ALA A 108 -6.52 5.87 -1.29
C ALA A 108 -7.92 5.48 -1.79
N VAL A 109 -8.27 4.18 -1.76
CA VAL A 109 -9.61 3.70 -2.11
C VAL A 109 -10.66 4.26 -1.14
N LEU A 110 -10.39 4.25 0.17
CA LEU A 110 -11.29 4.85 1.17
C LEU A 110 -11.48 6.35 0.93
N GLY A 111 -10.41 7.07 0.61
CA GLY A 111 -10.47 8.48 0.23
C GLY A 111 -11.32 8.72 -1.02
N LEU A 112 -11.21 7.84 -2.01
CA LEU A 112 -11.99 7.93 -3.25
C LEU A 112 -13.48 7.74 -2.95
N VAL A 113 -13.83 6.76 -2.13
CA VAL A 113 -15.21 6.54 -1.67
C VAL A 113 -15.72 7.76 -0.91
N LEU A 114 -14.93 8.31 0.02
CA LEU A 114 -15.25 9.55 0.74
C LEU A 114 -15.56 10.71 -0.21
N PHE A 115 -14.71 10.93 -1.22
CA PHE A 115 -14.94 11.95 -2.23
C PHE A 115 -16.20 11.68 -3.04
N MET A 116 -16.43 10.45 -3.51
CA MET A 116 -17.62 10.12 -4.29
C MET A 116 -18.91 10.37 -3.50
N VAL A 117 -18.94 10.07 -2.20
CA VAL A 117 -20.15 10.23 -1.38
C VAL A 117 -20.34 11.69 -0.94
N SER A 118 -19.27 12.41 -0.56
CA SER A 118 -19.35 13.73 0.09
C SER A 118 -18.86 14.93 -0.75
N GLY A 119 -18.16 14.69 -1.85
CA GLY A 119 -17.46 15.71 -2.63
C GLY A 119 -16.19 16.27 -1.96
N LEU A 120 -15.79 15.77 -0.78
CA LEU A 120 -14.67 16.31 0.01
C LEU A 120 -13.30 15.96 -0.58
N ARG A 121 -12.78 16.84 -1.44
CA ARG A 121 -11.46 16.65 -2.08
C ARG A 121 -10.30 16.61 -1.10
N ALA A 122 -10.34 17.44 -0.05
CA ALA A 122 -9.26 17.52 0.94
C ALA A 122 -9.03 16.18 1.63
N ASP A 123 -10.10 15.48 1.98
CA ASP A 123 -10.03 14.16 2.64
C ASP A 123 -9.48 13.09 1.69
N PHE A 124 -9.90 13.11 0.42
CA PHE A 124 -9.31 12.24 -0.60
C PHE A 124 -7.81 12.46 -0.73
N TYR A 125 -7.36 13.71 -0.90
CA TYR A 125 -5.94 14.00 -1.08
C TYR A 125 -5.11 13.66 0.16
N ALA A 126 -5.64 13.86 1.37
CA ALA A 126 -4.96 13.44 2.60
C ALA A 126 -4.72 11.92 2.63
N LEU A 127 -5.73 11.13 2.29
CA LEU A 127 -5.64 9.66 2.28
C LEU A 127 -4.84 9.12 1.10
N LEU A 128 -4.89 9.80 -0.06
CA LEU A 128 -4.04 9.53 -1.21
C LEU A 128 -2.56 9.75 -0.85
N THR A 129 -2.23 10.90 -0.26
CA THR A 129 -0.86 11.19 0.19
C THR A 129 -0.39 10.16 1.21
N LEU A 130 -1.24 9.76 2.16
CA LEU A 130 -0.92 8.70 3.10
C LEU A 130 -0.61 7.38 2.39
N SER A 131 -1.45 6.95 1.44
CA SER A 131 -1.22 5.74 0.63
C SER A 131 0.11 5.79 -0.11
N LEU A 132 0.42 6.92 -0.76
CA LEU A 132 1.68 7.13 -1.47
C LEU A 132 2.89 7.13 -0.53
N LEU A 133 2.77 7.71 0.67
CA LEU A 133 3.83 7.68 1.68
C LEU A 133 4.07 6.26 2.19
N LEU A 134 3.02 5.47 2.42
CA LEU A 134 3.15 4.06 2.81
C LEU A 134 3.81 3.25 1.68
N LEU A 135 3.41 3.48 0.43
CA LEU A 135 4.05 2.86 -0.72
C LEU A 135 5.54 3.25 -0.81
N ALA A 136 5.87 4.53 -0.71
CA ALA A 136 7.25 5.03 -0.81
C ALA A 136 8.14 4.55 0.35
N THR A 137 7.62 4.52 1.57
CA THR A 137 8.37 4.04 2.75
C THR A 137 8.65 2.54 2.69
N TRP A 138 7.72 1.75 2.17
CA TRP A 138 7.85 0.30 2.04
C TRP A 138 8.33 -0.17 0.67
N PHE A 139 8.76 0.75 -0.19
CA PHE A 139 9.29 0.43 -1.49
C PHE A 139 10.43 -0.61 -1.37
N PRO A 140 10.42 -1.69 -2.18
CA PRO A 140 11.40 -2.77 -2.10
C PRO A 140 12.79 -2.28 -2.53
N ARG A 141 13.55 -1.71 -1.58
CA ARG A 141 14.93 -1.26 -1.78
C ARG A 141 15.89 -2.46 -1.80
N LEU A 142 16.92 -2.34 -2.63
CA LEU A 142 17.97 -3.35 -2.79
C LEU A 142 18.73 -3.64 -1.49
N GLU A 143 18.98 -2.60 -0.69
CA GLU A 143 19.75 -2.70 0.56
C GLU A 143 19.03 -3.54 1.60
N SER A 144 17.73 -3.34 1.80
CA SER A 144 16.95 -4.14 2.75
C SER A 144 16.84 -5.61 2.32
N TRP A 145 16.75 -5.89 1.02
CA TRP A 145 16.75 -7.28 0.53
C TRP A 145 18.10 -7.97 0.72
N ARG A 146 19.21 -7.23 0.60
CA ARG A 146 20.55 -7.74 0.87
C ARG A 146 20.79 -7.97 2.36
N GLU A 147 20.35 -7.06 3.22
CA GLU A 147 20.42 -7.22 4.68
C GLU A 147 19.63 -8.45 5.14
N TRP A 148 18.42 -8.65 4.60
CA TRP A 148 17.57 -9.79 4.95
C TRP A 148 18.07 -11.13 4.40
N ALA A 149 18.76 -11.12 3.25
CA ALA A 149 19.43 -12.31 2.72
C ALA A 149 20.76 -12.60 3.43
N ALA A 150 21.42 -11.57 3.98
CA ALA A 150 22.66 -11.68 4.74
C ALA A 150 22.44 -12.07 6.20
N GLU A 151 21.23 -11.86 6.75
CA GLU A 151 20.90 -12.23 8.12
C GLU A 151 20.89 -13.76 8.27
N PRO A 152 21.83 -14.35 9.03
CA PRO A 152 21.87 -15.78 9.23
C PRO A 152 20.58 -16.24 9.93
N PRO A 153 20.07 -17.45 9.63
CA PRO A 153 18.90 -17.96 10.34
C PRO A 153 19.18 -17.92 11.84
N ALA A 154 18.35 -17.17 12.58
CA ALA A 154 18.44 -17.11 14.02
C ALA A 154 18.41 -18.54 14.55
N ARG A 155 19.53 -18.96 15.17
CA ARG A 155 19.67 -20.29 15.79
C ARG A 155 18.61 -20.40 16.89
N GLY A 156 17.60 -21.21 16.65
CA GLY A 156 16.73 -21.80 17.67
C GLY A 156 17.11 -23.26 17.82
#